data_AF-A0A437ANT7-F1
#
_entry.id   AF-A0A437ANT7-F1
#
_cell.length_a   1.000
_cell.length_b   1.000
_cell.length_c   1.000
_cell.angle_alpha   90.00
_cell.angle_beta   90.00
_cell.angle_gamma   90.00
#
_symmetry.space_group_name_H-M   'P 1'
#
loop_
_entity.id
_entity.type
_entity.pdbx_description
1 polymer ?
#
loop_
_entity_poly.entity_id
_entity_poly.type
_entity_poly.pdbx_seq_one_letter_code
_entity_poly.pdbx_strand_id
1 'polypeptide(L)'
;MFNFETNVIKEAKSSCLLEEKDCTVIGSLFLDQKRETEEFLEIKIKQISTDTPFTLLENILKDSFYSIFSGKIIKTKLKLNILIFSNQCLFSSVVNCASICLLQSGYFFNDWLIGLEYFDGNFIYKCISNELIYFNGKNFVHEDEFYKKIEESKGKIKEKLI
;
A
#
# COMPACT_ATOMS: atom_id res chain seq x y z
N MET A 1 -4.70 11.96 14.80
CA MET A 1 -4.41 10.68 15.48
C MET A 1 -4.17 9.64 14.39
N PHE A 2 -3.22 8.73 14.59
CA PHE A 2 -3.01 7.57 13.71
C PHE A 2 -3.41 6.32 14.50
N ASN A 3 -4.33 5.54 13.97
CA ASN A 3 -4.79 4.29 14.57
C ASN A 3 -4.83 3.20 13.49
N PHE A 4 -4.48 1.97 13.85
CA PHE A 4 -4.65 0.84 12.96
C PHE A 4 -5.03 -0.42 13.74
N GLU A 5 -5.94 -1.19 13.16
CA GLU A 5 -6.38 -2.48 13.69
C GLU A 5 -6.33 -3.52 12.58
N THR A 6 -5.92 -4.75 12.91
CA THR A 6 -5.89 -5.86 11.96
C THR A 6 -6.97 -6.88 12.27
N ASN A 7 -7.33 -7.71 11.29
CA ASN A 7 -8.32 -8.78 11.43
C ASN A 7 -9.75 -8.27 11.77
N VAL A 8 -10.10 -7.09 11.26
CA VAL A 8 -11.42 -6.47 11.43
C VAL A 8 -12.53 -7.16 10.63
N ILE A 9 -12.20 -7.79 9.50
CA ILE A 9 -13.10 -8.64 8.70
C ILE A 9 -12.69 -10.10 8.90
N LYS A 10 -13.58 -10.91 9.50
CA LYS A 10 -13.30 -12.30 9.92
C LYS A 10 -13.14 -13.27 8.75
N GLU A 11 -13.89 -13.04 7.68
CA GLU A 11 -13.92 -13.89 6.48
C GLU A 11 -12.73 -13.63 5.55
N ALA A 12 -12.05 -12.48 5.73
CA ALA A 12 -10.88 -12.13 4.94
C ALA A 12 -9.65 -12.92 5.43
N LYS A 13 -8.75 -13.25 4.50
CA LYS A 13 -7.44 -13.83 4.86
C LYS A 13 -6.64 -12.88 5.75
N SER A 14 -6.74 -11.59 5.45
CA SER A 14 -6.24 -10.51 6.29
C SER A 14 -7.08 -9.26 6.04
N SER A 15 -7.14 -8.40 7.03
CA SER A 15 -7.85 -7.12 6.93
C SER A 15 -7.20 -6.08 7.82
N CYS A 16 -7.40 -4.82 7.48
CA CYS A 16 -6.84 -3.67 8.18
C CYS A 16 -7.89 -2.56 8.21
N LEU A 17 -8.14 -2.01 9.39
CA LEU A 17 -8.73 -0.68 9.56
C LEU A 17 -7.56 0.27 9.80
N LEU A 18 -7.50 1.36 9.03
CA LEU A 18 -6.51 2.41 9.20
C LEU A 18 -7.23 3.75 9.28
N GLU A 19 -6.97 4.48 10.36
CA GLU A 19 -7.54 5.79 10.65
C GLU A 19 -6.41 6.80 10.78
N GLU A 20 -6.39 7.78 9.89
CA GLU A 20 -5.42 8.86 9.89
C GLU A 20 -6.11 10.19 9.62
N LYS A 21 -6.05 11.09 10.62
CA LYS A 21 -6.75 12.39 10.59
C LYS A 21 -8.25 12.18 10.33
N ASP A 22 -8.77 12.72 9.23
CA ASP A 22 -10.16 12.59 8.79
C ASP A 22 -10.35 11.49 7.73
N CYS A 23 -9.35 10.61 7.55
CA CYS A 23 -9.36 9.51 6.59
C CYS A 23 -9.48 8.16 7.31
N THR A 24 -10.56 7.43 7.02
CA THR A 24 -10.76 6.05 7.50
C THR A 24 -10.81 5.11 6.31
N VAL A 25 -9.94 4.12 6.30
CA VAL A 25 -9.78 3.13 5.24
C VAL A 25 -9.89 1.73 5.82
N ILE A 26 -10.70 0.88 5.19
CA ILE A 26 -10.77 -0.56 5.50
C ILE A 26 -10.28 -1.36 4.30
N GLY A 27 -9.20 -2.09 4.48
CA GLY A 27 -8.66 -3.06 3.53
C GLY A 27 -9.05 -4.48 3.93
N SER A 28 -9.35 -5.31 2.94
CA SER A 28 -9.61 -6.74 3.12
C SER A 28 -9.03 -7.53 1.96
N LEU A 29 -8.22 -8.53 2.28
CA LEU A 29 -7.60 -9.42 1.32
C LEU A 29 -8.28 -10.79 1.39
N PHE A 30 -8.76 -11.25 0.24
CA PHE A 30 -9.33 -12.59 0.07
C PHE A 30 -8.42 -13.42 -0.83
N LEU A 31 -8.49 -14.74 -0.65
CA LEU A 31 -7.77 -15.71 -1.47
C LEU A 31 -8.77 -16.48 -2.30
N ASP A 32 -8.49 -16.58 -3.60
CA ASP A 32 -9.25 -17.40 -4.53
C ASP A 32 -8.34 -18.33 -5.33
N GLN A 33 -8.94 -19.37 -5.91
CA GLN A 33 -8.22 -20.23 -6.84
C GLN A 33 -7.98 -19.48 -8.15
N LYS A 34 -6.70 -19.32 -8.54
CA LYS A 34 -6.31 -18.65 -9.78
C LYS A 34 -6.49 -19.61 -10.96
N ARG A 35 -7.20 -19.19 -12.01
CA ARG A 35 -7.21 -19.90 -13.30
C ARG A 35 -5.96 -19.59 -14.11
N GLU A 36 -5.62 -20.42 -15.10
CA GLU A 36 -4.36 -20.29 -15.85
C GLU A 36 -4.16 -18.91 -16.50
N THR A 37 -5.23 -18.28 -16.98
CA THR A 37 -5.20 -17.00 -17.69
C THR A 37 -5.48 -15.78 -16.81
N GLU A 38 -5.78 -15.97 -15.53
CA GLU A 38 -6.14 -14.86 -14.64
C GLU A 38 -4.90 -14.15 -14.09
N GLU A 39 -5.01 -12.84 -13.85
CA GLU A 39 -4.05 -12.12 -13.02
C GLU A 39 -4.04 -12.70 -11.60
N PHE A 40 -2.87 -12.79 -10.97
CA PHE A 40 -2.82 -13.24 -9.58
C PHE A 40 -3.28 -12.16 -8.60
N LEU A 41 -3.37 -10.90 -9.01
CA LEU A 41 -3.72 -9.77 -8.15
C LEU A 41 -4.88 -8.98 -8.74
N GLU A 42 -5.95 -8.87 -7.97
CA GLU A 42 -7.09 -7.99 -8.23
C GLU A 42 -7.17 -6.98 -7.08
N ILE A 43 -7.22 -5.69 -7.43
CA ILE A 43 -7.39 -4.60 -6.46
C ILE A 43 -8.63 -3.83 -6.86
N LYS A 44 -9.50 -3.57 -5.87
CA LYS A 44 -10.68 -2.72 -6.02
C LYS A 44 -10.73 -1.70 -4.91
N ILE A 45 -10.89 -0.44 -5.27
CA ILE A 45 -10.96 0.68 -4.34
C ILE A 45 -12.31 1.37 -4.53
N LYS A 46 -13.05 1.54 -3.44
CA LYS A 46 -14.33 2.24 -3.44
C LYS A 46 -14.38 3.24 -2.31
N GLN A 47 -14.99 4.38 -2.58
CA GLN A 47 -15.35 5.37 -1.56
C GLN A 47 -16.85 5.24 -1.28
N ILE A 48 -17.25 5.21 -0.01
CA ILE A 48 -18.66 4.94 0.35
C ILE A 48 -19.57 6.12 -0.02
N SER A 49 -19.05 7.34 0.02
CA SER A 49 -19.82 8.53 -0.32
C SER A 49 -19.92 8.83 -1.82
N THR A 50 -19.16 8.14 -2.68
CA THR A 50 -19.11 8.45 -4.12
C THR A 50 -18.82 7.20 -4.96
N ASP A 51 -19.48 7.07 -6.12
CA ASP A 51 -19.17 6.03 -7.12
C ASP A 51 -17.94 6.37 -7.99
N THR A 52 -17.07 7.28 -7.54
CA THR A 52 -15.88 7.67 -8.29
C THR A 52 -14.93 6.48 -8.43
N PRO A 53 -14.57 6.09 -9.67
CA PRO A 53 -13.62 5.00 -9.89
C PRO A 53 -12.20 5.45 -9.55
N PHE A 54 -11.48 4.63 -8.80
CA PHE A 54 -10.08 4.86 -8.40
C PHE A 54 -9.09 4.11 -9.30
N THR A 55 -9.44 3.88 -10.57
CA THR A 55 -8.72 2.99 -11.49
C THR A 55 -7.24 3.32 -11.63
N LEU A 56 -6.86 4.61 -11.59
CA LEU A 56 -5.45 5.00 -11.61
C LEU A 56 -4.69 4.47 -10.37
N LEU A 57 -5.26 4.66 -9.18
CA LEU A 57 -4.65 4.19 -7.92
C LEU A 57 -4.65 2.66 -7.83
N GLU A 58 -5.71 2.02 -8.32
CA GLU A 58 -5.77 0.55 -8.43
C GLU A 58 -4.61 0.01 -9.28
N ASN A 59 -4.34 0.62 -10.44
CA ASN A 59 -3.24 0.23 -11.31
C ASN A 59 -1.87 0.49 -10.67
N ILE A 60 -1.69 1.67 -10.05
CA ILE A 60 -0.44 2.00 -9.34
C ILE A 60 -0.15 0.97 -8.23
N LEU A 61 -1.16 0.60 -7.44
CA LEU A 61 -1.01 -0.40 -6.39
C LEU A 61 -0.70 -1.78 -6.96
N LYS A 62 -1.38 -2.17 -8.06
CA LYS A 62 -1.11 -3.44 -8.74
C LYS A 62 0.35 -3.51 -9.15
N ASP A 63 0.83 -2.53 -9.91
CA ASP A 63 2.21 -2.47 -10.41
C ASP A 63 3.22 -2.49 -9.24
N SER A 64 2.92 -1.71 -8.19
CA SER A 64 3.75 -1.68 -6.98
C SER A 64 3.82 -3.03 -6.30
N PHE A 65 2.69 -3.74 -6.17
CA PHE A 65 2.64 -5.07 -5.55
C PHE A 65 3.34 -6.11 -6.43
N TYR A 66 3.13 -6.08 -7.76
CA TYR A 66 3.86 -6.93 -8.69
C TYR A 66 5.38 -6.81 -8.51
N SER A 67 5.88 -5.60 -8.23
CA SER A 67 7.31 -5.34 -8.06
C SER A 67 7.96 -5.98 -6.81
N ILE A 68 7.17 -6.40 -5.82
CA ILE A 68 7.67 -7.01 -4.57
C ILE A 68 7.53 -8.53 -4.53
N PHE A 69 6.73 -9.11 -5.44
CA PHE A 69 6.65 -10.56 -5.57
C PHE A 69 7.79 -11.08 -6.44
N SER A 70 8.64 -11.95 -5.86
CA SER A 70 9.60 -12.74 -6.65
C SER A 70 8.83 -13.63 -7.63
N GLY A 71 9.27 -13.74 -8.89
CA GLY A 71 8.60 -14.39 -10.04
C GLY A 71 8.26 -15.89 -9.95
N LYS A 72 7.97 -16.42 -8.75
CA LYS A 72 7.29 -17.70 -8.56
C LYS A 72 5.86 -17.58 -9.05
N ILE A 73 5.39 -18.62 -9.74
CA ILE A 73 3.99 -18.72 -10.16
C ILE A 73 3.11 -18.80 -8.92
N ILE A 74 2.44 -17.69 -8.59
CA ILE A 74 1.42 -17.66 -7.56
C ILE A 74 0.17 -18.34 -8.13
N LYS A 75 -0.17 -19.53 -7.61
CA LYS A 75 -1.37 -20.31 -7.97
C LYS A 75 -2.65 -19.80 -7.30
N THR A 76 -2.53 -18.81 -6.41
CA THR A 76 -3.62 -18.17 -5.70
C THR A 76 -3.88 -16.78 -6.27
N LYS A 77 -5.15 -16.43 -6.41
CA LYS A 77 -5.57 -15.08 -6.75
C LYS A 77 -5.78 -14.29 -5.46
N LEU A 78 -5.06 -13.20 -5.32
CA LEU A 78 -5.16 -12.21 -4.25
C LEU A 78 -6.21 -11.19 -4.66
N LYS A 79 -7.30 -11.07 -3.89
CA LYS A 79 -8.35 -10.07 -4.11
C LYS A 79 -8.33 -9.07 -2.97
N LEU A 80 -7.78 -7.89 -3.21
CA LEU A 80 -7.73 -6.80 -2.25
C LEU A 80 -8.87 -5.83 -2.51
N ASN A 81 -9.77 -5.70 -1.53
CA ASN A 81 -10.83 -4.70 -1.53
C ASN A 81 -10.48 -3.61 -0.51
N ILE A 82 -10.57 -2.35 -0.94
CA ILE A 82 -10.32 -1.18 -0.09
C ILE A 82 -11.57 -0.31 -0.09
N LEU A 83 -12.06 0.02 1.09
CA LEU A 83 -13.21 0.88 1.34
C LEU A 83 -12.77 2.15 2.06
N ILE A 84 -13.11 3.31 1.49
CA ILE A 84 -12.80 4.63 2.06
C ILE A 84 -14.10 5.22 2.62
N PHE A 85 -14.10 5.54 3.91
CA PHE A 85 -15.26 6.08 4.64
C PHE A 85 -15.23 7.61 4.75
N SER A 86 -14.15 8.25 4.33
CA SER A 86 -13.95 9.69 4.41
C SER A 86 -14.27 10.41 3.10
N ASN A 87 -14.57 11.71 3.19
CA ASN A 87 -14.67 12.58 2.00
C ASN A 87 -13.30 12.97 1.43
N GLN A 88 -12.24 12.85 2.23
CA GLN A 88 -10.86 13.06 1.80
C GLN A 88 -10.13 11.73 1.82
N CYS A 89 -9.71 11.26 0.65
CA CYS A 89 -8.89 10.07 0.50
C CYS A 89 -7.42 10.48 0.52
N LEU A 90 -6.69 10.05 1.55
CA LEU A 90 -5.23 10.19 1.60
C LEU A 90 -4.60 9.02 0.84
N PHE A 91 -3.69 9.34 -0.08
CA PHE A 91 -3.01 8.36 -0.91
C PHE A 91 -2.22 7.36 -0.05
N SER A 92 -1.50 7.86 0.95
CA SER A 92 -0.70 7.06 1.87
C SER A 92 -1.58 6.11 2.67
N SER A 93 -2.73 6.56 3.17
CA SER A 93 -3.63 5.74 3.97
C SER A 93 -4.13 4.52 3.18
N VAL A 94 -4.44 4.71 1.89
CA VAL A 94 -4.83 3.60 1.01
C VAL A 94 -3.68 2.63 0.76
N VAL A 95 -2.49 3.14 0.42
CA VAL A 95 -1.30 2.30 0.16
C VAL A 95 -0.89 1.54 1.42
N ASN A 96 -0.82 2.22 2.57
CA ASN A 96 -0.41 1.63 3.83
C ASN A 96 -1.41 0.58 4.30
N CYS A 97 -2.72 0.85 4.16
CA CYS A 97 -3.76 -0.14 4.46
C CYS A 97 -3.63 -1.39 3.57
N ALA A 98 -3.37 -1.21 2.27
CA ALA A 98 -3.11 -2.30 1.34
C ALA A 98 -1.89 -3.13 1.75
N SER A 99 -0.77 -2.46 2.06
CA SER A 99 0.48 -3.09 2.46
C SER A 99 0.34 -3.87 3.77
N ILE A 100 -0.39 -3.35 4.74
CA ILE A 100 -0.66 -4.04 6.01
C ILE A 100 -1.48 -5.31 5.74
N CYS A 101 -2.50 -5.24 4.88
CA CYS A 101 -3.26 -6.43 4.49
C CYS A 101 -2.32 -7.48 3.88
N LEU A 102 -1.43 -7.08 2.98
CA LEU A 102 -0.49 -8.00 2.36
C LEU A 102 0.51 -8.59 3.38
N LEU A 103 1.06 -7.79 4.29
CA LEU A 103 1.95 -8.26 5.37
C LEU A 103 1.28 -9.31 6.26
N GLN A 104 0.03 -9.05 6.67
CA GLN A 104 -0.73 -9.96 7.53
C GLN A 104 -1.17 -11.24 6.81
N SER A 105 -1.15 -11.26 5.48
CA SER A 105 -1.56 -12.44 4.71
C SER A 105 -0.61 -13.63 4.87
N GLY A 106 0.63 -13.40 5.30
CA GLY A 106 1.67 -14.42 5.41
C GLY A 106 2.24 -14.90 4.07
N TYR A 107 1.92 -14.22 2.96
CA TYR A 107 2.57 -14.48 1.68
C TYR A 107 4.03 -14.05 1.71
N PHE A 108 4.86 -14.81 1.01
CA PHE A 108 6.27 -14.48 0.84
C PHE A 108 6.44 -13.45 -0.27
N PHE A 109 7.07 -12.33 0.06
CA PHE A 109 7.49 -11.28 -0.86
C PHE A 109 8.85 -10.75 -0.40
N ASN A 110 9.59 -10.14 -1.32
CA ASN A 110 10.97 -9.71 -1.06
C ASN A 110 11.04 -8.35 -0.36
N ASP A 111 9.93 -7.60 -0.36
CA ASP A 111 9.86 -6.25 0.14
C ASP A 111 8.45 -5.85 0.56
N TRP A 112 8.32 -4.78 1.34
CA TRP A 112 7.05 -4.20 1.73
C TRP A 112 7.00 -2.73 1.36
N LEU A 113 5.79 -2.24 1.16
CA LEU A 113 5.56 -0.92 0.60
C LEU A 113 5.03 0.05 1.63
N ILE A 114 5.49 1.28 1.56
CA ILE A 114 4.92 2.42 2.29
C ILE A 114 4.50 3.50 1.30
N GLY A 115 3.29 4.02 1.48
CA GLY A 115 2.82 5.22 0.82
C GLY A 115 3.03 6.42 1.71
N LEU A 116 3.41 7.54 1.12
CA LEU A 116 3.72 8.78 1.85
C LEU A 116 3.28 9.98 1.02
N GLU A 117 2.75 11.01 1.69
CA GLU A 117 2.58 12.34 1.13
C GLU A 117 3.74 13.25 1.56
N TYR A 118 4.30 14.02 0.63
CA TYR A 118 5.30 15.03 0.94
C TYR A 118 5.18 16.23 0.00
N PHE A 119 5.08 17.44 0.58
CA PHE A 119 4.74 18.68 -0.11
C PHE A 119 3.45 18.53 -0.94
N ASP A 120 3.57 18.60 -2.27
CA ASP A 120 2.48 18.45 -3.26
C ASP A 120 2.60 17.13 -4.03
N GLY A 121 3.22 16.12 -3.42
CA GLY A 121 3.53 14.85 -4.07
C GLY A 121 3.13 13.62 -3.26
N ASN A 122 2.89 12.54 -3.99
CA ASN A 122 2.58 11.22 -3.49
C ASN A 122 3.65 10.24 -3.97
N PHE A 123 4.12 9.35 -3.10
CA PHE A 123 5.06 8.32 -3.51
C PHE A 123 4.85 6.99 -2.80
N ILE A 124 5.31 5.92 -3.46
CA ILE A 124 5.37 4.56 -2.93
C ILE A 124 6.82 4.12 -2.91
N TYR A 125 7.24 3.60 -1.76
CA TYR A 125 8.62 3.19 -1.50
C TYR A 125 8.68 1.74 -1.03
N LYS A 126 9.70 1.01 -1.49
CA LYS A 126 10.10 -0.30 -0.98
C LYS A 126 11.01 -0.14 0.23
N CYS A 127 10.57 -0.65 1.37
CA CYS A 127 11.23 -0.41 2.65
C CYS A 127 12.55 -1.17 2.84
N ILE A 128 12.73 -2.35 2.24
CA ILE A 128 13.94 -3.18 2.37
C ILE A 128 14.98 -2.78 1.32
N SER A 129 14.59 -2.79 0.05
CA SER A 129 15.47 -2.48 -1.09
C SER A 129 15.77 -1.00 -1.24
N ASN A 130 14.99 -0.15 -0.56
CA ASN A 130 15.14 1.29 -0.56
C ASN A 130 14.85 1.96 -1.91
N GLU A 131 13.89 1.42 -2.66
CA GLU A 131 13.57 1.81 -4.02
C GLU A 131 12.26 2.60 -4.09
N LEU A 132 12.27 3.71 -4.84
CA LEU A 132 11.08 4.46 -5.20
C LEU A 132 10.37 3.79 -6.37
N ILE A 133 9.12 3.32 -6.18
CA ILE A 133 8.36 2.66 -7.25
C ILE A 133 7.44 3.65 -7.98
N TYR A 134 6.86 4.57 -7.23
CA TYR A 134 5.90 5.52 -7.76
C TYR A 134 6.18 6.90 -7.18
N PHE A 135 6.10 7.92 -8.03
CA PHE A 135 6.13 9.30 -7.64
C PHE A 135 5.21 10.13 -8.53
N ASN A 136 4.42 11.02 -7.92
CA ASN A 136 3.64 12.02 -8.62
C ASN A 136 3.60 13.30 -7.80
N GLY A 137 4.20 14.37 -8.30
CA GLY A 137 4.19 15.70 -7.69
C GLY A 137 4.66 16.78 -8.65
N LYS A 138 4.21 18.03 -8.44
CA LYS A 138 4.41 19.13 -9.39
C LYS A 138 5.82 19.73 -9.41
N ASN A 139 6.66 19.48 -8.39
CA ASN A 139 7.97 20.12 -8.21
C ASN A 139 9.03 19.17 -7.60
N PHE A 140 9.32 18.04 -8.23
CA PHE A 140 10.41 17.15 -7.78
C PHE A 140 11.76 17.63 -8.31
N VAL A 141 12.18 18.83 -7.90
CA VAL A 141 13.48 19.42 -8.30
C VAL A 141 14.63 18.94 -7.39
N HIS A 142 14.34 18.14 -6.35
CA HIS A 142 15.30 17.78 -5.31
C HIS A 142 15.25 16.30 -4.91
N GLU A 143 15.21 15.39 -5.89
CA GLU A 143 15.28 13.93 -5.67
C GLU A 143 16.49 13.54 -4.79
N ASP A 144 17.65 14.16 -5.03
CA ASP A 144 18.87 13.93 -4.25
C ASP A 144 18.74 14.35 -2.76
N GLU A 145 18.08 15.48 -2.47
CA GLU A 145 17.85 15.90 -1.08
C GLU A 145 16.86 14.99 -0.36
N PHE A 146 15.87 14.46 -1.10
CA PHE A 146 14.90 13.52 -0.57
C PHE A 146 15.57 12.20 -0.16
N TYR A 147 16.36 11.59 -1.04
CA TYR A 147 17.13 10.38 -0.70
C TYR A 147 18.11 10.63 0.45
N LYS A 148 18.76 11.79 0.48
CA LYS A 148 19.65 12.17 1.57
C LYS A 148 18.91 12.24 2.92
N LYS A 149 17.72 12.86 2.97
CA LYS A 149 16.88 12.89 4.19
C LYS A 149 16.40 11.51 4.62
N ILE A 150 16.10 10.62 3.67
CA ILE A 150 15.76 9.22 3.97
C ILE A 150 16.95 8.52 4.64
N GLU A 151 18.15 8.62 4.06
CA GLU A 151 19.36 8.02 4.63
C GLU A 151 19.70 8.57 6.02
N GLU A 152 19.60 9.88 6.21
CA GLU A 152 19.80 10.52 7.53
C GLU A 152 18.78 10.02 8.56
N SER A 153 17.52 9.81 8.15
CA SER A 153 16.47 9.28 9.02
C SER A 153 16.70 7.81 9.37
N LYS A 154 17.20 7.00 8.42
CA LYS A 154 17.58 5.60 8.68
C LYS A 154 18.69 5.48 9.71
N GLY A 155 19.71 6.35 9.62
CA GLY A 155 20.79 6.42 10.61
C GLY A 155 20.25 6.58 12.02
N LYS A 156 19.35 7.56 12.21
CA LYS A 156 18.71 7.85 13.50
C LYS A 156 17.83 6.71 14.03
N ILE A 157 17.15 5.96 13.16
CA ILE A 157 16.34 4.80 13.56
C ILE A 157 17.23 3.64 13.99
N LYS A 158 18.31 3.35 13.24
CA LYS A 158 19.27 2.30 13.60
C LYS A 158 19.92 2.57 14.95
N GLU A 159 20.29 3.82 15.22
CA GLU A 159 20.87 4.23 16.52
C GLU A 159 19.91 4.05 17.70
N LYS A 160 18.59 4.11 17.48
CA LYS A 160 17.58 3.91 18.53
C LYS A 160 17.22 2.44 18.78
N LEU A 161 17.66 1.54 17.93
CA LEU A 161 17.42 0.10 18.03
C LEU A 161 18.60 -0.67 18.63
N ILE A 162 19.68 0.05 19.00
CA ILE A 162 20.86 -0.43 19.74
C ILE A 162 20.75 0.05 21.19
#